data_AF-A0A2W2DBV6-F1
#
_entry.id   AF-A0A2W2DBV6-F1
#
_cell.length_a   1.000
_cell.length_b   1.000
_cell.length_c   1.000
_cell.angle_alpha   90.00
_cell.angle_beta   90.00
_cell.angle_gamma   90.00
#
_symmetry.space_group_name_H-M   'P 1'
#
loop_
_entity.id
_entity.type
_entity.pdbx_description
1 polymer ?
#
loop_
_entity_poly.entity_id
_entity_poly.type
_entity_poly.pdbx_seq_one_letter_code
_entity_poly.pdbx_strand_id
1 'polypeptide(L)'
;MAVAVTAAAAFAVATGTGQAAENCQGLNTALRNNLTFIAEQQQNPDANSAARIANRQAVVDLLQQRRAAAGCTADIEAAQPAGTGG
;
A
#
# COMPACT_ATOMS: atom_id res chain seq x y z
N MET A 1 -52.52 -6.43 -27.98
CA MET A 1 -51.48 -6.28 -29.03
C MET A 1 -50.70 -5.01 -28.67
N ALA A 2 -49.40 -4.96 -28.46
CA ALA A 2 -48.32 -5.89 -28.71
C ALA A 2 -47.20 -5.62 -27.69
N VAL A 3 -46.49 -6.67 -27.32
CA VAL A 3 -45.27 -6.62 -26.50
C VAL A 3 -44.14 -6.07 -27.37
N ALA A 4 -43.47 -5.00 -26.94
CA ALA A 4 -42.22 -4.55 -27.52
C ALA A 4 -41.09 -4.74 -26.49
N VAL A 5 -40.59 -5.97 -26.42
CA VAL A 5 -39.31 -6.30 -25.78
C VAL A 5 -38.22 -5.98 -26.80
N THR A 6 -37.47 -4.90 -26.59
CA THR A 6 -36.13 -4.64 -27.18
C THR A 6 -35.61 -3.33 -26.55
N ALA A 7 -34.44 -3.20 -25.95
CA ALA A 7 -33.27 -4.05 -25.90
C ALA A 7 -32.66 -3.92 -24.50
N ALA A 8 -32.21 -5.04 -23.94
CA ALA A 8 -31.29 -5.00 -22.81
C ALA A 8 -30.06 -4.20 -23.25
N ALA A 9 -29.90 -3.00 -22.70
CA ALA A 9 -28.60 -2.35 -22.70
C ALA A 9 -27.70 -3.25 -21.86
N ALA A 10 -26.99 -4.16 -22.52
CA ALA A 10 -25.90 -4.88 -21.92
C ALA A 10 -24.89 -3.82 -21.47
N PHE A 11 -24.90 -3.51 -20.17
CA PHE A 11 -23.75 -2.90 -19.54
C PHE A 11 -22.63 -3.92 -19.65
N ALA A 12 -21.89 -3.86 -20.75
CA ALA A 12 -20.52 -4.31 -20.78
C ALA A 12 -19.76 -3.36 -19.84
N VAL A 13 -19.94 -3.55 -18.53
CA VAL A 13 -18.88 -3.26 -17.59
C VAL A 13 -17.76 -4.21 -18.01
N ALA A 14 -16.91 -3.72 -18.90
CA ALA A 14 -15.55 -4.18 -19.02
C ALA A 14 -14.89 -3.89 -17.67
N THR A 15 -15.24 -4.69 -16.65
CA THR A 15 -14.34 -4.98 -15.57
C THR A 15 -13.25 -5.79 -16.24
N GLY A 16 -12.32 -5.06 -16.87
CA GLY A 16 -11.05 -5.60 -17.27
C GLY A 16 -10.57 -6.44 -16.11
N THR A 17 -10.49 -7.72 -16.37
CA THR A 17 -9.96 -8.73 -15.47
C THR A 17 -8.61 -8.26 -14.96
N GLY A 18 -8.55 -8.01 -13.66
CA GLY A 18 -7.32 -7.69 -12.93
C GLY A 18 -7.41 -6.35 -12.24
N GLN A 19 -7.47 -6.37 -10.91
CA GLN A 19 -6.52 -5.64 -10.06
C GLN A 19 -5.94 -4.41 -10.76
N ALA A 20 -6.37 -3.19 -10.41
CA ALA A 20 -5.62 -1.99 -10.77
C ALA A 20 -4.14 -2.32 -10.52
N ALA A 21 -3.33 -2.44 -11.58
CA ALA A 21 -1.99 -3.01 -11.47
C ALA A 21 -1.29 -2.23 -10.35
N GLU A 22 -1.12 -2.87 -9.19
CA GLU A 22 -0.65 -2.16 -8.02
C GLU A 22 0.75 -1.71 -8.35
N ASN A 23 0.92 -0.41 -8.58
CA ASN A 23 2.20 0.07 -9.07
C ASN A 23 3.24 -0.12 -7.96
N CYS A 24 4.28 -0.90 -8.25
CA CYS A 24 5.40 -1.13 -7.35
C CYS A 24 5.96 0.17 -6.76
N GLN A 25 5.99 1.27 -7.51
CA GLN A 25 6.39 2.58 -7.00
C GLN A 25 5.52 3.04 -5.82
N GLY A 26 4.20 2.90 -5.93
CA GLY A 26 3.26 3.27 -4.88
C GLY A 26 3.42 2.39 -3.63
N LEU A 27 3.50 1.07 -3.83
CA LEU A 27 3.74 0.12 -2.74
C LEU A 27 5.09 0.32 -2.05
N ASN A 28 6.15 0.57 -2.83
CA ASN A 28 7.49 0.85 -2.32
C ASN A 28 7.52 2.15 -1.50
N THR A 29 6.85 3.19 -1.97
CA THR A 29 6.72 4.46 -1.24
C THR A 29 5.96 4.26 0.06
N ALA A 30 4.84 3.55 0.02
CA ALA A 30 4.07 3.24 1.23
C ALA A 30 4.90 2.42 2.23
N LEU A 31 5.66 1.43 1.76
CA LEU A 31 6.52 0.61 2.61
C LEU A 31 7.59 1.46 3.29
N ARG A 32 8.33 2.27 2.51
CA ARG A 32 9.34 3.20 3.04
C ARG A 32 8.76 4.11 4.12
N ASN A 33 7.60 4.72 3.88
CA ASN A 33 6.99 5.65 4.83
C ASN A 33 6.65 4.98 6.17
N ASN A 34 6.16 3.73 6.15
CA ASN A 34 5.89 3.00 7.39
C ASN A 34 7.18 2.61 8.11
N LEU A 35 8.22 2.18 7.39
CA LEU A 35 9.53 1.87 7.97
C LEU A 35 10.19 3.10 8.59
N THR A 36 10.17 4.25 7.91
CA THR A 36 10.68 5.52 8.45
C THR A 36 9.94 5.91 9.73
N PHE A 37 8.61 5.84 9.72
CA PHE A 37 7.81 6.15 10.90
C PHE A 37 8.15 5.22 12.08
N ILE A 38 8.35 3.92 11.84
CA ILE A 38 8.76 2.98 12.89
C ILE A 38 10.13 3.40 13.46
N ALA A 39 11.10 3.71 12.60
CA ALA A 39 12.42 4.15 13.01
C ALA A 39 12.36 5.45 13.84
N GLU A 40 11.56 6.42 13.43
CA GLU A 40 11.34 7.67 14.17
C GLU A 40 10.73 7.42 15.56
N GLN A 41 9.74 6.52 15.66
CA GLN A 41 9.11 6.13 16.93
C GLN A 41 10.07 5.35 17.84
N GLN A 42 10.99 4.57 17.28
CA GLN A 42 12.03 3.88 18.05
C GLN A 42 13.08 4.86 18.58
N GLN A 43 13.38 5.93 17.84
CA GLN A 43 14.32 6.98 18.26
C GLN A 43 13.72 7.93 19.30
N ASN A 44 12.44 8.27 19.16
CA ASN A 44 11.74 9.21 20.04
C ASN A 44 10.44 8.59 20.57
N PRO A 45 10.54 7.64 21.52
CA PRO A 45 9.37 6.96 22.04
C PRO A 45 8.53 7.88 22.94
N ASP A 46 7.22 7.80 22.76
CA ASP A 46 6.18 8.38 23.60
C ASP A 46 5.32 7.26 24.23
N ALA A 47 4.37 7.64 25.10
CA ALA A 47 3.51 6.70 25.81
C ALA A 47 2.70 5.76 24.88
N ASN A 48 2.48 6.14 23.62
CA ASN A 48 1.73 5.39 22.62
C ASN A 48 2.62 4.72 21.56
N SER A 49 3.94 4.94 21.58
CA SER A 49 4.84 4.46 20.52
C SER A 49 4.77 2.96 20.32
N ALA A 50 4.68 2.16 21.39
CA ALA A 50 4.56 0.71 21.27
C ALA A 50 3.33 0.29 20.45
N ALA A 51 2.16 0.88 20.72
CA ALA A 51 0.92 0.59 19.99
C ALA A 51 1.01 1.08 18.53
N ARG A 52 1.59 2.26 18.30
CA ARG A 52 1.77 2.83 16.96
C ARG A 52 2.74 2.02 16.12
N ILE A 53 3.84 1.55 16.70
CA ILE A 53 4.81 0.65 16.06
C ILE A 53 4.13 -0.67 15.69
N ALA A 54 3.40 -1.30 16.62
CA ALA A 54 2.70 -2.56 16.35
C ALA A 54 1.69 -2.43 15.18
N ASN A 55 0.91 -1.33 15.17
CA ASN A 55 0.00 -1.04 14.06
C ASN A 55 0.75 -0.89 12.72
N ARG A 56 1.87 -0.17 12.71
CA ARG A 56 2.66 0.07 11.50
C ARG A 56 3.39 -1.18 11.02
N GLN A 57 3.81 -2.05 11.92
CA GLN A 57 4.40 -3.33 11.56
C GLN A 57 3.38 -4.21 10.80
N ALA A 58 2.12 -4.25 11.26
CA ALA A 58 1.07 -4.96 10.52
C ALA A 58 0.85 -4.39 9.10
N VAL A 59 0.97 -3.07 8.93
CA VAL A 59 0.88 -2.43 7.60
C VAL A 59 2.12 -2.75 6.74
N VAL A 60 3.32 -2.80 7.33
CA VAL A 60 4.54 -3.25 6.64
C VAL A 60 4.36 -4.66 6.11
N ASP A 61 3.88 -5.59 6.93
CA ASP A 61 3.69 -6.99 6.55
C ASP A 61 2.65 -7.12 5.42
N LEU A 62 1.55 -6.37 5.48
CA LEU A 62 0.54 -6.31 4.42
C LEU A 62 1.13 -5.75 3.11
N LEU A 63 1.93 -4.69 3.17
CA LEU A 63 2.55 -4.10 1.99
C LEU A 63 3.58 -5.04 1.37
N GLN A 64 4.35 -5.78 2.17
CA GLN A 64 5.26 -6.80 1.67
C GLN A 64 4.52 -7.92 0.92
N GLN A 65 3.40 -8.40 1.44
CA GLN A 65 2.56 -9.39 0.76
C GLN A 65 2.03 -8.87 -0.58
N ARG A 66 1.52 -7.63 -0.61
CA ARG A 66 1.05 -6.98 -1.85
C ARG A 66 2.16 -6.78 -2.86
N ARG A 67 3.36 -6.39 -2.41
CA ARG A 67 4.56 -6.27 -3.26
C ARG A 67 4.95 -7.61 -3.88
N ALA A 68 4.94 -8.68 -3.08
CA ALA A 68 5.21 -10.02 -3.59
C ALA A 68 4.18 -10.46 -4.63
N ALA A 69 2.89 -10.23 -4.36
CA ALA A 69 1.80 -10.53 -5.31
C ALA A 69 1.90 -9.70 -6.61
N ALA A 70 2.37 -8.46 -6.52
CA ALA A 70 2.60 -7.57 -7.66
C ALA A 70 3.96 -7.80 -8.37
N GLY A 71 4.79 -8.73 -7.89
CA GLY A 71 6.10 -9.02 -8.48
C GLY A 71 7.15 -7.93 -8.27
N CYS A 72 7.00 -7.08 -7.26
CA CYS A 72 7.96 -6.02 -6.95
C CYS A 72 9.21 -6.59 -6.28
N THR A 73 10.39 -6.32 -6.84
CA THR A 73 11.67 -6.92 -6.42
C THR A 73 12.64 -5.96 -5.73
N ALA A 74 12.33 -4.67 -5.64
CA ALA A 74 13.23 -3.70 -5.01
C ALA A 74 13.40 -3.96 -3.51
N ASP A 75 14.59 -3.78 -2.97
CA ASP A 75 14.78 -3.71 -1.51
C ASP A 75 14.39 -2.32 -1.01
N ILE A 76 13.50 -2.27 -0.02
CA ILE A 76 12.97 -1.02 0.53
C ILE A 76 13.29 -0.97 2.01
N GLU A 77 14.07 0.05 2.37
CA GLU A 77 14.47 0.34 3.73
C GLU A 77 13.86 1.67 4.18
N ALA A 78 13.91 1.94 5.49
CA ALA A 78 13.54 3.24 6.04
C ALA A 78 14.38 4.34 5.36
N ALA A 79 13.77 5.51 5.14
CA ALA A 79 14.56 6.68 4.80
C ALA A 79 15.50 6.98 5.97
N GLN A 80 16.77 7.24 5.68
CA GLN A 80 17.68 7.74 6.68
C GLN A 80 17.08 9.05 7.22
N PRO A 81 16.94 9.22 8.55
CA PRO A 81 16.60 10.53 9.09
C PRO A 81 17.62 11.51 8.52
N ALA A 82 17.18 12.67 8.04
CA ALA A 82 18.09 13.70 7.55
C ALA A 82 19.01 14.12 8.70
N GLY A 83 20.15 13.44 8.80
CA GLY A 83 21.16 13.72 9.80
C GLY A 83 21.78 15.06 9.48
N THR A 84 21.53 16.01 10.37
CA THR A 84 22.59 16.75 11.05
C THR A 84 23.88 16.88 10.23
N GLY A 85 23.87 17.77 9.24
CA GLY A 85 25.11 18.31 8.71
C GLY A 85 25.70 19.28 9.74
N GLY A 86 26.88 18.92 10.25
CA GLY A 86 27.91 19.74 10.92
C GLY A 86 27.55 21.09 11.51
#